data_AF-A0A1V4ITP9-F1
#
_entry.id   AF-A0A1V4ITP9-F1
#
_cell.length_a   1.000
_cell.length_b   1.000
_cell.length_c   1.000
_cell.angle_alpha   90.00
_cell.angle_beta   90.00
_cell.angle_gamma   90.00
#
_symmetry.space_group_name_H-M   'P 1'
#
loop_
_entity.id
_entity.type
_entity.pdbx_description
1 polymer ?
#
loop_
_entity_poly.entity_id
_entity_poly.type
_entity_poly.pdbx_seq_one_letter_code
_entity_poly.pdbx_strand_id
1 'polypeptide(L)' 'MTKEDEGKTVKVISIDTIDESRAIQVGDLGKIDSYENEMTCVLLKTGLAKGSIYCLNESQLCLLE' A
#
# COMPACT_ATOMS: atom_id res chain seq x y z
N MET A 1 9.69 5.78 6.23
CA MET A 1 8.79 5.01 7.11
C MET A 1 9.63 4.11 8.01
N THR A 2 9.18 3.84 9.25
CA THR A 2 9.94 3.02 10.20
C THR A 2 9.29 1.66 10.41
N LYS A 3 10.06 0.67 10.89
CA LYS A 3 9.52 -0.65 11.25
C LYS A 3 8.45 -0.59 12.34
N GLU A 4 8.42 0.48 13.13
CA GLU A 4 7.38 0.71 14.14
C GLU A 4 6.01 1.03 13.52
N ASP A 5 5.95 1.32 12.22
CA ASP A 5 4.72 1.55 11.50
C ASP A 5 4.07 0.23 10.99
N GLU A 6 4.69 -0.94 11.19
CA GLU A 6 4.05 -2.23 10.88
C GLU A 6 2.68 -2.35 11.54
N GLY A 7 1.68 -2.80 10.78
CA GLY A 7 0.29 -2.90 11.21
C GLY A 7 -0.50 -1.58 11.19
N LYS A 8 0.16 -0.42 11.00
CA LYS A 8 -0.54 0.87 10.83
C LYS A 8 -1.25 0.92 9.48
N THR A 9 -2.32 1.73 9.45
CA THR A 9 -3.14 1.88 8.25
C THR A 9 -2.58 2.99 7.39
N VAL A 10 -2.46 2.72 6.09
CA VAL A 10 -2.01 3.68 5.09
C VAL A 10 -3.07 3.83 4.00
N LYS A 11 -3.02 4.97 3.33
CA LYS A 11 -3.81 5.30 2.15
C LYS A 11 -2.92 5.48 0.95
N VAL A 12 -3.28 4.87 -0.17
CA VAL A 12 -2.60 5.11 -1.45
C VAL A 12 -2.95 6.51 -1.95
N ILE A 13 -1.94 7.35 -2.22
CA ILE A 13 -2.12 8.73 -2.68
C ILE A 13 -1.68 8.95 -4.13
N SER A 14 -0.85 8.06 -4.68
CA SER A 14 -0.45 8.09 -6.08
C SER A 14 -0.10 6.68 -6.59
N ILE A 15 -0.17 6.48 -7.90
CA ILE A 15 0.19 5.24 -8.60
C ILE A 15 0.91 5.62 -9.89
N ASP A 16 2.11 5.10 -10.12
CA ASP A 16 2.98 5.57 -11.22
C ASP A 16 2.66 4.95 -12.58
N THR A 17 2.02 3.79 -12.64
CA THR A 17 1.60 3.18 -13.92
C THR A 17 0.60 2.07 -13.63
N ILE A 18 -0.67 2.28 -14.00
CA ILE A 18 -1.75 1.30 -13.81
C ILE A 18 -1.52 0.16 -14.80
N ASP A 19 -0.95 -0.94 -14.33
CA ASP A 19 -1.19 -2.24 -14.96
C ASP A 19 -2.65 -2.60 -14.61
N GLU A 20 -3.57 -2.35 -15.55
CA GLU A 20 -5.03 -2.50 -15.38
C GLU A 20 -5.43 -3.91 -14.90
N SER A 21 -4.50 -4.87 -14.92
CA SER A 21 -4.65 -6.24 -14.45
C SER A 21 -4.58 -6.39 -12.92
N ARG A 22 -4.05 -5.41 -12.17
CA ARG A 22 -3.87 -5.46 -10.70
C ARG A 22 -4.37 -4.17 -10.07
N ALA A 23 -5.68 -4.09 -9.89
CA ALA A 23 -6.42 -2.87 -9.56
C ALA A 23 -6.13 -2.32 -8.16
N ILE A 24 -4.98 -1.66 -7.97
CA ILE A 24 -4.78 -0.67 -6.91
C ILE A 24 -5.35 0.66 -7.38
N GLN A 25 -6.13 1.33 -6.53
CA GLN A 25 -6.68 2.64 -6.81
C GLN A 25 -6.15 3.68 -5.83
N VAL A 26 -6.01 4.93 -6.29
CA VAL A 26 -5.78 6.05 -5.39
C VAL A 26 -6.96 6.15 -4.42
N GLY A 27 -6.65 6.20 -3.14
CA GLY A 27 -7.64 6.16 -2.06
C GLY A 27 -7.82 4.79 -1.42
N ASP A 28 -7.27 3.73 -1.99
CA ASP A 28 -7.30 2.40 -1.37
C ASP A 28 -6.59 2.43 -0.02
N LEU A 29 -7.19 1.69 0.91
CA LEU A 29 -6.68 1.52 2.26
C LEU A 29 -5.98 0.17 2.39
N GLY A 30 -4.87 0.18 3.11
CA GLY A 30 -4.18 -1.04 3.47
C GLY A 30 -3.48 -0.93 4.80
N LYS A 31 -2.88 -2.06 5.20
CA LYS A 31 -2.01 -2.11 6.37
C LYS A 31 -0.60 -2.42 5.94
N ILE A 32 0.36 -1.73 6.56
CA ILE A 32 1.76 -2.04 6.37
C ILE A 32 2.00 -3.44 6.94
N ASP A 33 2.53 -4.32 6.10
CA ASP A 33 2.89 -5.69 6.47
C ASP A 33 4.40 -5.75 6.75
N SER A 34 5.21 -5.24 5.83
CA SER A 34 6.67 -5.37 5.87
C SER A 34 7.36 -4.29 5.02
N TYR A 35 8.68 -4.22 5.15
CA TYR A 35 9.56 -3.30 4.40
C TYR A 35 10.66 -4.10 3.72
N GLU A 36 10.70 -4.06 2.38
CA GLU A 36 11.68 -4.80 1.59
C GLU A 36 12.23 -3.93 0.46
N ASN A 37 13.56 -3.92 0.29
CA ASN A 37 14.24 -3.23 -0.82
C ASN A 37 13.79 -1.77 -1.02
N GLU A 38 13.72 -0.98 0.06
CA GLU A 38 13.26 0.43 0.05
C GLU A 38 11.77 0.62 -0.31
N MET A 39 11.02 -0.47 -0.47
CA MET A 39 9.57 -0.47 -0.69
C MET A 39 8.84 -0.80 0.61
N THR A 40 7.66 -0.21 0.76
CA THR A 40 6.68 -0.57 1.80
C THR A 40 5.71 -1.58 1.23
N CYS A 41 5.70 -2.80 1.76
CA CYS A 41 4.75 -3.81 1.37
C CYS A 41 3.47 -3.68 2.21
N VAL A 42 2.36 -3.39 1.51
CA VAL A 42 1.06 -3.04 2.08
C VAL A 42 0.03 -4.08 1.65
N LEU A 43 -0.70 -4.62 2.63
CA LEU A 43 -1.87 -5.44 2.39
C LEU A 43 -3.07 -4.54 2.07
N LEU A 44 -3.33 -4.31 0.77
CA LEU A 44 -4.44 -3.46 0.31
C LEU A 44 -5.75 -4.24 0.23
N LYS A 45 -6.86 -3.64 0.66
CA LYS A 45 -8.21 -4.19 0.49
C LYS A 45 -8.87 -3.59 -0.76
N THR A 46 -8.61 -4.19 -1.92
CA THR A 46 -9.28 -3.80 -3.17
C THR A 46 -10.72 -4.33 -3.19
N GLY A 47 -11.67 -3.57 -3.74
CA GLY A 47 -13.12 -3.79 -3.60
C GLY A 47 -13.70 -5.14 -4.04
N LEU A 48 -12.94 -6.04 -4.68
CA LEU A 48 -13.42 -7.34 -5.17
C LEU A 48 -12.58 -8.57 -4.77
N ALA A 49 -11.38 -8.41 -4.18
CA ALA A 49 -10.52 -9.55 -3.86
C ALA A 49 -9.80 -9.39 -2.52
N LYS A 50 -9.62 -10.54 -1.83
CA LYS A 50 -8.88 -10.69 -0.57
C LYS A 50 -7.50 -10.04 -0.69
N GLY A 51 -7.10 -9.37 0.39
CA GLY A 51 -5.93 -8.51 0.44
C GLY A 51 -4.72 -9.10 -0.27
N SER A 52 -4.26 -8.38 -1.28
CA SER A 52 -2.99 -8.68 -1.94
C SER A 52 -1.93 -7.76 -1.35
N ILE A 53 -0.71 -8.28 -1.23
CA ILE A 53 0.43 -7.49 -0.79
C ILE A 53 0.98 -6.75 -2.00
N TYR A 54 1.10 -5.44 -1.86
CA TYR A 54 1.67 -4.57 -2.87
C TYR A 54 2.83 -3.81 -2.27
N CYS A 55 3.98 -3.89 -2.91
CA CYS A 55 5.14 -3.11 -2.48
C CYS A 55 5.12 -1.78 -3.22
N LEU A 56 4.95 -0.70 -2.45
CA LEU A 56 4.79 0.67 -2.91
C LEU A 56 5.87 1.55 -2.27
N ASN A 57 6.29 2.58 -2.98
CA ASN A 57 7.22 3.57 -2.45
C ASN A 57 6.56 4.40 -1.35
N GLU A 58 7.35 4.94 -0.43
CA GLU A 58 6.84 5.80 0.65
C GLU A 58 6.09 7.03 0.10
N SER A 59 6.54 7.58 -1.04
CA SER A 59 5.89 8.72 -1.71
C SER A 59 4.50 8.40 -2.27
N GLN A 60 4.16 7.12 -2.42
CA GLN A 60 2.86 6.64 -2.92
C GLN A 60 1.86 6.40 -1.80
N LEU A 61 2.30 6.48 -0.54
CA LEU A 61 1.51 6.17 0.64
C LEU A 61 1.40 7.37 1.58
N CYS A 62 0.30 7.43 2.32
CA CYS A 62 0.10 8.38 3.40
C CYS A 62 -0.38 7.62 4.64
N LEU A 63 0.35 7.79 5.75
CA LEU A 63 -0.01 7.19 7.03
C LEU A 63 -1.26 7.87 7.59
N LEU A 64 -2.21 7.07 8.08
CA LEU A 64 -3.38 7.56 8.78
C LEU A 64 -3.11 7.53 10.29
N GLU A 65 -3.43 8.62 10.99
CA GLU A 65 -3.37 8.73 12.46
C GLU A 65 -4.41 7.84 13.17
#